data_AF-A0A7X0NZ69-F1
#
_entry.id   AF-A0A7X0NZ69-F1
#
_cell.length_a   1.000
_cell.length_b   1.000
_cell.length_c   1.000
_cell.angle_alpha   90.00
_cell.angle_beta   90.00
_cell.angle_gamma   90.00
#
_symmetry.space_group_name_H-M   'P 1'
#
loop_
_entity.id
_entity.type
_entity.pdbx_description
1 polymer ?
#
loop_
_entity_poly.entity_id
_entity_poly.type
_entity_poly.pdbx_seq_one_letter_code
_entity_poly.pdbx_strand_id
1 'polypeptide(L)'
;MRVKAALVAGALVVAGAVVFVVGGGASADPINLTTTGARYAATVVIEDPAPGRVAVEVMVSEGDADSVAVSAVMADMGHSTPELAATEREPGRFVAEGELFSMSGVWEVSIRLDGPAGEEQLAVKALITD
;
A
#
# COMPACT_ATOMS: atom_id res chain seq x y z
N MET A 1 26.79 7.43 -37.23
CA MET A 1 27.70 7.77 -36.11
C MET A 1 27.33 9.16 -35.63
N ARG A 2 26.89 9.46 -34.41
CA ARG A 2 26.76 8.73 -33.14
C ARG A 2 25.52 9.28 -32.43
N VAL A 3 24.58 8.43 -32.04
CA VAL A 3 23.49 8.78 -31.12
C VAL A 3 24.10 8.85 -29.72
N LYS A 4 24.04 10.00 -29.05
CA LYS A 4 24.41 10.10 -27.63
C LYS A 4 23.15 9.78 -26.82
N ALA A 5 23.18 8.63 -26.15
CA ALA A 5 22.15 8.20 -25.22
C ALA A 5 22.03 9.20 -24.07
N ALA A 6 20.83 9.75 -23.86
CA ALA A 6 20.52 10.54 -22.70
C ALA A 6 20.10 9.60 -21.57
N LEU A 7 20.87 9.64 -20.47
CA LEU A 7 20.54 9.02 -19.19
C LEU A 7 19.24 9.65 -18.67
N VAL A 8 18.18 8.84 -18.56
CA VAL A 8 16.97 9.22 -17.85
C VAL A 8 17.24 9.00 -16.37
N ALA A 9 17.51 10.08 -15.65
CA ALA A 9 17.52 10.10 -14.21
C ALA A 9 16.07 9.96 -13.72
N GLY A 10 15.79 8.88 -12.97
CA GLY A 10 14.49 8.65 -12.34
C GLY A 10 14.19 9.77 -11.33
N ALA A 11 13.21 10.60 -11.67
CA ALA A 11 12.64 11.57 -10.76
C ALA A 11 11.58 10.87 -9.93
N LEU A 12 11.90 10.60 -8.66
CA LEU A 12 10.96 10.11 -7.66
C LEU A 12 9.99 11.26 -7.35
N VAL A 13 8.78 11.22 -7.92
CA VAL A 13 7.72 12.19 -7.64
C VAL A 13 6.88 11.63 -6.51
N VAL A 14 7.11 12.12 -5.29
CA VAL A 14 6.25 11.82 -4.13
C VAL A 14 5.00 12.70 -4.25
N ALA A 15 3.93 12.16 -4.82
CA ALA A 15 2.62 12.79 -4.81
C ALA A 15 1.81 12.23 -3.62
N GLY A 16 1.65 13.03 -2.57
CA GLY A 16 0.85 12.67 -1.40
C GLY A 16 -0.65 12.81 -1.70
N ALA A 17 -1.37 11.68 -1.75
CA ALA A 17 -2.83 11.65 -1.80
C ALA A 17 -3.41 11.60 -0.38
N VAL A 18 -4.41 12.43 -0.10
CA VAL A 18 -5.12 12.49 1.20
C VAL A 18 -6.37 11.61 1.13
N VAL A 19 -6.54 10.67 2.07
CA VAL A 19 -7.69 9.74 2.12
C VAL A 19 -8.47 9.90 3.44
N PHE A 20 -9.81 9.90 3.32
CA PHE A 20 -10.80 9.99 4.41
C PHE A 20 -11.05 8.63 5.06
N VAL A 21 -11.14 8.59 6.40
CA VAL A 21 -11.49 7.37 7.17
C VAL A 21 -12.94 7.43 7.64
N VAL A 22 -13.72 6.38 7.38
CA VAL A 22 -15.00 6.09 8.05
C VAL A 22 -14.88 4.69 8.64
N GLY A 23 -15.01 4.56 9.97
CA GLY A 23 -15.00 3.26 10.65
C GLY A 23 -15.87 3.29 11.90
N GLY A 24 -16.60 2.21 12.16
CA GLY A 24 -17.35 2.05 13.40
C GLY A 24 -17.74 0.60 13.69
N GLY A 25 -17.37 0.09 14.88
CA GLY A 25 -18.18 -0.89 15.62
C GLY A 25 -17.55 -2.16 16.23
N ALA A 26 -16.81 -2.04 17.34
CA ALA A 26 -16.70 -3.00 18.48
C ALA A 26 -16.26 -4.47 18.26
N SER A 27 -15.96 -4.90 17.03
CA SER A 27 -15.00 -5.97 16.72
C SER A 27 -13.85 -5.31 15.95
N ALA A 28 -12.71 -5.98 15.75
CA ALA A 28 -11.73 -5.49 14.77
C ALA A 28 -12.35 -5.68 13.37
N ASP A 29 -13.27 -4.79 13.01
CA ASP A 29 -14.01 -4.87 11.76
C ASP A 29 -13.00 -4.81 10.60
N PRO A 30 -13.23 -5.59 9.53
CA PRO A 30 -12.40 -5.52 8.34
C PRO A 30 -12.19 -4.08 7.89
N ILE A 31 -10.93 -3.67 7.79
CA ILE A 31 -10.58 -2.35 7.31
C ILE A 31 -10.65 -2.37 5.79
N ASN A 32 -11.41 -1.43 5.22
CA ASN A 32 -11.54 -1.24 3.78
C ASN A 32 -11.22 0.22 3.44
N LEU A 33 -10.06 0.47 2.82
CA LEU A 33 -9.54 1.82 2.56
C LEU A 33 -9.26 2.00 1.07
N THR A 34 -9.91 2.96 0.43
CA THR A 34 -9.68 3.28 -0.98
C THR A 34 -8.76 4.47 -1.14
N THR A 35 -7.83 4.40 -2.10
CA THR A 35 -6.90 5.46 -2.44
C THR A 35 -6.75 5.59 -3.95
N THR A 36 -6.42 6.79 -4.42
CA THR A 36 -6.26 7.11 -5.83
C THR A 36 -5.07 8.03 -6.00
N GLY A 37 -4.15 7.64 -6.87
CA GLY A 37 -3.01 8.42 -7.31
C GLY A 37 -3.19 8.98 -8.71
N ALA A 38 -2.08 9.33 -9.33
CA ALA A 38 -2.02 9.81 -10.70
C ALA A 38 -2.08 8.69 -11.74
N ARG A 39 -1.67 7.47 -11.39
CA ARG A 39 -1.57 6.33 -12.32
C ARG A 39 -2.43 5.14 -11.87
N TYR A 40 -2.61 4.97 -10.57
CA TYR A 40 -3.35 3.85 -10.01
C TYR A 40 -4.49 4.29 -9.09
N ALA A 41 -5.52 3.44 -9.01
CA ALA A 41 -6.52 3.47 -7.94
C ALA A 41 -6.57 2.09 -7.30
N ALA A 42 -6.68 2.03 -5.97
CA ALA A 42 -6.66 0.78 -5.24
C ALA A 42 -7.52 0.81 -3.98
N THR A 43 -8.04 -0.34 -3.59
CA THR A 43 -8.67 -0.59 -2.29
C THR A 43 -7.80 -1.55 -1.49
N VAL A 44 -7.47 -1.17 -0.26
CA VAL A 44 -6.74 -1.99 0.70
C VAL A 44 -7.73 -2.63 1.65
N VAL A 45 -7.63 -3.95 1.82
CA VAL A 45 -8.46 -4.73 2.73
C VAL A 45 -7.58 -5.45 3.76
N ILE A 46 -7.93 -5.29 5.04
CA ILE A 46 -7.31 -6.01 6.16
C ILE A 46 -8.44 -6.63 6.96
N GLU A 47 -8.68 -7.94 6.77
CA GLU A 47 -9.79 -8.67 7.39
C GLU A 47 -9.67 -8.74 8.91
N ASP A 48 -8.45 -8.91 9.42
CA ASP A 48 -8.14 -8.98 10.85
C ASP A 48 -7.05 -7.95 11.18
N PRO A 49 -7.41 -6.70 11.50
CA PRO A 49 -6.46 -5.60 11.69
C PRO A 49 -5.86 -5.62 13.09
N ALA A 50 -5.05 -6.66 13.36
CA ALA A 50 -4.37 -6.89 14.63
C ALA A 50 -2.82 -6.80 14.51
N PRO A 51 -2.10 -6.61 15.63
CA PRO A 51 -0.65 -6.67 15.63
C PRO A 51 -0.10 -8.05 15.25
N GLY A 52 1.07 -8.07 14.62
CA GLY A 52 1.80 -9.27 14.23
C GLY A 52 1.67 -9.58 12.74
N ARG A 53 1.47 -10.87 12.44
CA ARG A 53 1.33 -11.36 11.07
C ARG A 53 -0.09 -11.10 10.57
N VAL A 54 -0.19 -10.41 9.44
CA VAL A 54 -1.46 -10.09 8.78
C VAL A 54 -1.42 -10.49 7.30
N ALA A 55 -2.61 -10.58 6.70
CA ALA A 55 -2.79 -10.60 5.26
C ALA A 55 -3.38 -9.24 4.84
N VAL A 56 -2.65 -8.51 4.00
CA VAL A 56 -3.13 -7.27 3.39
C VAL A 56 -3.45 -7.54 1.94
N GLU A 57 -4.70 -7.32 1.59
CA GLU A 57 -5.15 -7.40 0.22
C GLU A 57 -5.18 -6.02 -0.42
N VAL A 58 -4.75 -5.95 -1.68
CA VAL A 58 -4.78 -4.75 -2.51
C VAL A 58 -5.52 -5.08 -3.79
N MET A 59 -6.69 -4.48 -3.97
CA MET A 59 -7.50 -4.55 -5.17
C MET A 59 -7.22 -3.32 -6.04
N VAL A 60 -6.51 -3.50 -7.15
CA VAL A 60 -6.19 -2.44 -8.10
C VAL A 60 -7.35 -2.27 -9.08
N SER A 61 -7.95 -1.08 -9.10
CA SER A 61 -9.11 -0.75 -9.95
C SER A 61 -8.75 0.09 -11.19
N GLU A 62 -7.57 0.70 -11.20
CA GLU A 62 -7.02 1.48 -12.35
C GLU A 62 -5.49 1.33 -12.41
N GLY A 63 -4.92 1.36 -13.62
CA GLY A 63 -3.47 1.46 -13.87
C GLY A 63 -2.74 0.17 -14.26
N ASP A 64 -3.38 -1.00 -14.12
CA ASP A 64 -2.86 -2.34 -14.48
C ASP A 64 -1.46 -2.61 -13.86
N ALA A 65 -1.43 -2.96 -12.57
CA ALA A 65 -0.16 -3.22 -11.89
C ALA A 65 0.37 -4.62 -12.21
N ASP A 66 1.66 -4.73 -12.55
CA ASP A 66 2.37 -6.01 -12.67
C ASP A 66 2.93 -6.48 -11.31
N SER A 67 3.23 -5.53 -10.42
CA SER A 67 3.73 -5.82 -9.08
C SER A 67 3.20 -4.87 -8.03
N VAL A 68 3.00 -5.40 -6.82
CA VAL A 68 2.56 -4.65 -5.65
C VAL A 68 3.43 -5.02 -4.46
N ALA A 69 3.86 -4.02 -3.70
CA ALA A 69 4.53 -4.21 -2.41
C ALA A 69 3.91 -3.31 -1.34
N VAL A 70 3.87 -3.81 -0.11
CA VAL A 70 3.25 -3.12 1.03
C VAL A 70 4.27 -2.95 2.15
N SER A 71 4.33 -1.75 2.72
CA SER A 71 5.07 -1.46 3.96
C SER A 71 4.22 -0.60 4.87
N ALA A 72 4.58 -0.52 6.15
CA ALA A 72 3.88 0.34 7.10
C ALA A 72 4.86 1.16 7.95
N VAL A 73 4.46 2.38 8.28
CA VAL A 73 5.18 3.26 9.19
C VAL A 73 4.24 3.84 10.25
N MET A 74 4.74 3.97 11.47
CA MET A 74 4.12 4.73 12.55
C MET A 74 5.14 5.76 13.00
N ALA A 75 5.23 6.85 12.22
CA ALA A 75 6.29 7.84 12.35
C ALA A 75 6.36 8.48 13.73
N ASP A 76 5.20 8.79 14.33
CA ASP A 76 5.12 9.43 15.66
C ASP A 76 5.72 8.57 16.78
N MET A 77 5.79 7.25 16.57
CA MET A 77 6.37 6.28 17.51
C MET A 77 7.70 5.70 17.02
N GLY A 78 8.22 6.16 15.88
CA GLY A 78 9.51 5.71 15.33
C GLY A 78 9.52 4.26 14.81
N HIS A 79 8.36 3.70 14.44
CA HIS A 79 8.27 2.35 13.90
C HIS A 79 8.14 2.34 12.36
N SER A 80 8.73 1.32 11.74
CA SER A 80 8.60 1.01 10.31
C SER A 80 8.76 -0.49 10.09
N THR A 81 8.20 -1.00 9.00
CA THR A 81 8.35 -2.39 8.58
C THR A 81 9.04 -2.50 7.22
N PRO A 82 9.75 -3.62 6.97
CA PRO A 82 10.26 -3.90 5.64
C PRO A 82 9.10 -4.11 4.67
N GLU A 83 9.39 -3.92 3.39
CA GLU A 83 8.41 -4.16 2.34
C GLU A 83 8.09 -5.65 2.20
N LEU A 84 6.80 -5.94 2.13
CA LEU A 84 6.24 -7.24 1.80
C LEU A 84 5.84 -7.23 0.33
N ALA A 85 6.48 -8.07 -0.48
CA ALA A 85 6.03 -8.29 -1.85
C ALA A 85 4.70 -9.04 -1.84
N ALA A 86 3.71 -8.52 -2.57
CA ALA A 86 2.41 -9.16 -2.69
C ALA A 86 2.41 -10.18 -3.83
N THR A 87 1.65 -11.26 -3.66
CA THR A 87 1.38 -12.24 -4.72
C THR A 87 0.05 -11.94 -5.36
N GLU A 88 -0.01 -11.85 -6.68
CA GLU A 88 -1.27 -11.75 -7.42
C GLU A 88 -2.04 -13.08 -7.31
N ARG A 89 -3.28 -13.01 -6.82
CA ARG A 89 -4.16 -14.18 -6.65
C ARG A 89 -5.19 -14.28 -7.77
N GLU A 90 -5.66 -13.13 -8.22
CA GLU A 90 -6.59 -12.94 -9.35
C GLU A 90 -6.18 -11.64 -10.06
N PRO A 91 -6.57 -11.42 -11.33
CA PRO A 91 -6.21 -10.18 -12.05
C PRO A 91 -6.52 -8.92 -11.25
N GLY A 92 -5.50 -8.14 -10.91
CA GLY A 92 -5.62 -6.91 -10.12
C GLY A 92 -5.82 -7.11 -8.61
N ARG A 93 -5.80 -8.36 -8.11
CA ARG A 93 -5.99 -8.70 -6.69
C ARG A 93 -4.68 -9.27 -6.12
N PHE A 94 -3.99 -8.46 -5.34
CA PHE A 94 -2.71 -8.79 -4.74
C PHE A 94 -2.86 -9.05 -3.25
N VAL A 95 -2.12 -10.03 -2.71
CA VAL A 95 -2.12 -10.35 -1.28
C VAL A 95 -0.68 -10.36 -0.76
N ALA A 96 -0.39 -9.50 0.21
CA ALA A 96 0.86 -9.46 0.96
C ALA A 96 0.64 -10.10 2.35
N GLU A 97 1.45 -11.10 2.68
CA GLU A 97 1.38 -11.80 3.98
C GLU A 97 2.70 -11.65 4.73
N GLY A 98 2.64 -11.23 5.99
CA GLY A 98 3.85 -11.04 6.80
C GLY A 98 3.61 -10.21 8.06
N GLU A 99 4.70 -9.93 8.79
CA GLU A 99 4.65 -9.06 9.96
C GLU A 99 4.65 -7.59 9.51
N LEU A 100 3.52 -6.91 9.65
CA LEU A 100 3.33 -5.55 9.15
C LEU A 100 3.06 -4.53 10.26
N PHE A 101 2.46 -4.94 11.37
CA PHE A 101 2.10 -4.05 12.48
C PHE A 101 2.68 -4.60 13.78
N SER A 102 3.69 -3.94 14.37
CA SER A 102 4.31 -4.44 15.60
C SER A 102 3.48 -4.18 16.86
N MET A 103 2.47 -3.31 16.77
CA MET A 103 1.62 -2.89 17.88
C MET A 103 0.34 -2.24 17.36
N SER A 104 -0.66 -2.11 18.24
CA SER A 104 -1.89 -1.36 17.96
C SER A 104 -1.62 0.14 17.83
N GLY A 105 -2.48 0.83 17.10
CA GLY A 105 -2.36 2.26 16.81
C GLY A 105 -2.57 2.59 15.33
N VAL A 106 -2.40 3.87 14.97
CA VAL A 106 -2.55 4.34 13.59
C VAL A 106 -1.24 4.14 12.84
N TRP A 107 -1.30 3.34 11.77
CA TRP A 107 -0.20 3.11 10.84
C TRP A 107 -0.51 3.76 9.50
N GLU A 108 0.50 4.32 8.85
CA GLU A 108 0.44 4.65 7.43
C GLU A 108 0.92 3.43 6.64
N VAL A 109 0.04 2.86 5.83
CA VAL A 109 0.33 1.75 4.93
C VAL A 109 0.65 2.33 3.57
N SER A 110 1.86 2.09 3.09
CA SER A 110 2.30 2.47 1.75
C SER A 110 2.15 1.28 0.81
N ILE A 111 1.61 1.55 -0.38
CA ILE A 111 1.41 0.58 -1.45
C ILE A 111 2.25 1.06 -2.63
N ARG A 112 3.36 0.35 -2.93
CA ARG A 112 4.11 0.59 -4.16
C ARG A 112 3.54 -0.30 -5.25
N LEU A 113 3.18 0.31 -6.37
CA LEU A 113 2.70 -0.36 -7.57
C LEU A 113 3.67 -0.08 -8.72
N ASP A 114 3.91 -1.06 -9.56
CA ASP A 114 4.65 -0.90 -10.82
C ASP A 114 3.99 -1.73 -11.92
N GLY A 115 4.00 -1.23 -13.15
CA GLY A 115 3.34 -1.82 -14.31
C GLY A 115 3.42 -0.90 -15.55
N PRO A 116 2.60 -1.12 -16.59
CA PRO A 116 2.66 -0.34 -17.83
C PRO A 116 2.33 1.15 -17.66
N ALA A 117 1.56 1.53 -16.63
CA ALA A 117 1.34 2.94 -16.26
C ALA A 117 2.58 3.59 -15.60
N GLY A 118 3.56 2.78 -15.18
CA GLY A 118 4.82 3.13 -14.53
C GLY A 118 4.70 3.24 -13.01
N GLU A 119 5.81 3.05 -12.29
CA GLU A 119 5.87 3.05 -10.81
C GLU A 119 5.16 4.24 -10.10
N GLU A 120 4.37 3.94 -9.08
CA GLU A 120 3.75 4.91 -8.16
C GLU A 120 3.65 4.34 -6.73
N GLN A 121 3.67 5.22 -5.74
CA GLN A 121 3.40 4.85 -4.35
C GLN A 121 2.15 5.57 -3.84
N LEU A 122 1.19 4.79 -3.34
CA LEU A 122 -0.01 5.28 -2.67
C LEU A 122 0.12 5.10 -1.16
N ALA A 123 -0.68 5.82 -0.39
CA ALA A 123 -0.73 5.66 1.07
C ALA A 123 -2.16 5.70 1.59
N VAL A 124 -2.42 4.95 2.66
CA VAL A 124 -3.65 4.98 3.46
C VAL A 124 -3.31 4.95 4.94
N LYS A 125 -4.19 5.45 5.80
CA LYS A 125 -4.04 5.34 7.26
C LYS A 125 -4.98 4.26 7.79
N ALA A 126 -4.42 3.26 8.47
CA ALA A 126 -5.15 2.14 9.07
C ALA A 126 -5.02 2.19 10.59
N LEU A 127 -6.13 1.98 11.30
CA LEU A 127 -6.15 1.83 12.76
C LEU A 127 -6.09 0.35 13.12
N ILE A 128 -4.98 -0.08 13.74
CA ILE A 128 -4.78 -1.46 14.19
C ILE A 128 -5.19 -1.57 15.65
N THR A 129 -5.97 -2.61 15.99
CA THR A 129 -6.54 -2.83 17.33
C THR A 129 -6.21 -4.23 17.85
N ASP A 130 -6.23 -4.41 19.17
CA ASP A 130 -6.01 -5.72 19.82
C ASP A 130 -7.26 -6.61 19.81
#